data_AF-A0A2W0BXG3-F1
#
_entry.id   AF-A0A2W0BXG3-F1
#
_cell.length_a   1.000
_cell.length_b   1.000
_cell.length_c   1.000
_cell.angle_alpha   90.00
_cell.angle_beta   90.00
_cell.angle_gamma   90.00
#
_symmetry.space_group_name_H-M   'P 1'
#
loop_
_entity.id
_entity.type
_entity.pdbx_description
1 polymer ?
#
loop_
_entity_poly.entity_id
_entity_poly.type
_entity_poly.pdbx_seq_one_letter_code
_entity_poly.pdbx_strand_id
1 'polypeptide(L)'
;MCVVVLAVFSTCVHSQNGNAFHPQEANFGQLFQAISADEDYDATILYFQSRFKQNLGNHNEALQLAEAAVKANSKKAAYHLQLASVLSEETNHAKFFRKISLAKRIRAELETALKLEPANPNCLFGMMMYYEQSPAMLGGSKEKAHQFANQIGKIDRSKGYLAQAQLARIEKKNGDLEDLYLKAFQADPTSLDALASLAGFYASEGPKKKYNFANR
;
A
#
# COMPACT_ATOMS: atom_id res chain seq x y z
N MET A 1 -2.99 -16.92 -2.87
CA MET A 1 -3.67 -15.88 -3.66
C MET A 1 -4.69 -15.23 -2.75
N CYS A 2 -4.40 -14.03 -2.24
CA CYS A 2 -5.35 -13.25 -1.44
C CYS A 2 -5.69 -11.99 -2.22
N VAL A 3 -6.77 -12.05 -2.99
CA VAL A 3 -7.41 -10.86 -3.53
C VAL A 3 -8.34 -10.36 -2.42
N VAL A 4 -7.97 -9.28 -1.74
CA VAL A 4 -8.92 -8.55 -0.91
C VAL A 4 -9.75 -7.70 -1.86
N VAL A 5 -10.80 -8.32 -2.40
CA VAL A 5 -11.84 -7.65 -3.17
C VAL A 5 -12.67 -6.83 -2.19
N LEU A 6 -12.45 -5.52 -2.13
CA LEU A 6 -13.48 -4.60 -1.63
C LEU A 6 -14.39 -4.24 -2.81
N ALA A 7 -15.33 -5.13 -3.09
CA ALA A 7 -16.50 -4.80 -3.88
C ALA A 7 -17.47 -4.05 -2.98
N VAL A 8 -17.70 -2.78 -3.26
CA VAL A 8 -18.90 -2.09 -2.78
C VAL A 8 -19.55 -1.43 -3.97
N PHE A 9 -20.33 -2.24 -4.70
CA PHE A 9 -21.55 -1.74 -5.34
C PHE A 9 -22.56 -2.88 -5.39
N SER A 10 -23.61 -2.74 -4.58
CA SER A 10 -25.01 -2.95 -4.93
C SER A 10 -25.76 -3.51 -3.73
N THR A 11 -26.50 -2.64 -3.06
CA THR A 11 -27.84 -3.02 -2.65
C THR A 11 -28.77 -1.87 -3.02
N CYS A 12 -29.56 -2.08 -4.09
CA CYS A 12 -30.92 -1.57 -4.10
C CYS A 12 -31.61 -2.17 -2.88
N VAL A 13 -31.67 -1.45 -1.77
CA VAL A 13 -32.63 -1.72 -0.70
C VAL A 13 -33.71 -0.67 -0.82
N HIS A 14 -34.88 -1.15 -1.24
CA HIS A 14 -36.15 -0.48 -1.08
C HIS A 14 -36.42 -0.36 0.44
N SER A 15 -35.94 0.70 1.08
CA SER A 15 -36.29 1.00 2.47
C SER A 15 -37.47 1.96 2.50
N GLN A 16 -38.68 1.43 2.54
CA GLN A 16 -39.80 2.15 3.16
C GLN A 16 -39.60 2.09 4.68
N ASN A 17 -38.81 3.01 5.20
CA ASN A 17 -38.97 3.60 6.54
C ASN A 17 -37.86 4.63 6.71
N GLY A 18 -38.27 5.89 6.81
CA GLY A 18 -37.38 7.02 7.02
C GLY A 18 -36.66 6.94 8.36
N ASN A 19 -35.46 7.50 8.37
CA ASN A 19 -34.58 7.73 9.53
C ASN A 19 -33.66 6.56 9.90
N ALA A 20 -32.57 6.41 9.14
CA ALA A 20 -31.20 6.51 9.67
C ALA A 20 -30.19 5.84 8.70
N PHE A 21 -29.72 6.58 7.70
CA PHE A 21 -28.51 6.20 6.96
C PHE A 21 -27.71 7.45 6.55
N HIS A 22 -27.07 8.14 7.50
CA HIS A 22 -26.14 9.23 7.17
C HIS A 22 -25.00 9.36 8.20
N PRO A 23 -23.93 8.57 8.04
CA PRO A 23 -22.59 9.10 8.29
C PRO A 23 -21.66 9.02 7.07
N GLN A 24 -21.96 8.17 6.09
CA GLN A 24 -21.05 7.91 4.96
C GLN A 24 -21.20 8.93 3.82
N GLU A 25 -22.42 9.37 3.51
CA GLU A 25 -22.65 10.33 2.41
C GLU A 25 -22.06 11.72 2.67
N ALA A 26 -22.05 12.16 3.93
CA ALA A 26 -21.43 13.44 4.32
C ALA A 26 -19.92 13.44 4.06
N ASN A 27 -19.24 12.31 4.30
CA ASN A 27 -17.81 12.16 4.05
C ASN A 27 -17.49 12.07 2.54
N PHE A 28 -18.35 11.42 1.74
CA PHE A 28 -18.18 11.39 0.29
C PHE A 28 -18.37 12.77 -0.35
N GLY A 29 -19.35 13.55 0.12
CA GLY A 29 -19.55 14.93 -0.33
C GLY A 29 -18.33 15.82 -0.04
N GLN A 30 -17.74 15.70 1.14
CA GLN A 30 -16.52 16.43 1.51
C GLN A 30 -15.30 15.99 0.69
N LEU A 31 -15.12 14.69 0.48
CA LEU A 31 -14.04 14.17 -0.34
C LEU A 31 -14.18 14.62 -1.80
N PHE A 32 -15.40 14.57 -2.35
CA PHE A 32 -15.67 15.04 -3.70
C PHE A 32 -15.40 16.53 -3.83
N GLN A 33 -15.87 17.36 -2.89
CA GLN A 33 -15.57 18.79 -2.87
C GLN A 33 -14.07 19.07 -2.75
N ALA A 34 -13.34 18.34 -1.91
CA ALA A 34 -11.90 18.49 -1.76
C ALA A 34 -11.15 18.10 -3.04
N ILE A 35 -11.55 17.02 -3.70
CA ILE A 35 -10.94 16.58 -4.96
C ILE A 35 -11.27 17.57 -6.08
N SER A 36 -12.53 17.99 -6.22
CA SER A 36 -12.96 18.97 -7.24
C SER A 36 -12.35 20.36 -7.06
N ALA A 37 -11.91 20.70 -5.85
CA ALA A 37 -11.18 21.93 -5.56
C ALA A 37 -9.66 21.79 -5.74
N ASP A 38 -9.13 20.58 -5.97
CA ASP A 38 -7.72 20.37 -6.28
C ASP A 38 -7.44 20.92 -7.69
N GLU A 39 -6.39 21.74 -7.82
CA GLU A 39 -5.92 22.24 -9.12
C GLU A 39 -5.54 21.08 -10.06
N ASP A 40 -5.25 19.91 -9.48
CA ASP A 40 -4.91 18.67 -10.16
C ASP A 40 -6.08 17.68 -10.25
N TYR A 41 -7.33 18.14 -10.20
CA TYR A 41 -8.54 17.29 -10.21
C TYR A 41 -8.47 16.16 -11.24
N ASP A 42 -8.18 16.48 -12.50
CA ASP A 42 -8.13 15.50 -13.59
C ASP A 42 -7.06 14.42 -13.34
N ALA A 43 -5.85 14.82 -12.90
CA ALA A 43 -4.76 13.91 -12.58
C ALA A 43 -5.11 13.02 -11.37
N THR A 44 -5.78 13.59 -10.37
CA THR A 44 -6.24 12.88 -9.16
C THR A 44 -7.29 11.83 -9.50
N ILE A 45 -8.25 12.14 -10.37
CA ILE A 45 -9.24 11.17 -10.84
C ILE A 45 -8.56 10.00 -11.58
N LEU A 46 -7.62 10.28 -12.47
CA LEU A 46 -6.85 9.25 -13.19
C LEU A 46 -6.08 8.33 -12.23
N TYR A 47 -5.45 8.91 -11.21
CA TYR A 47 -4.76 8.17 -10.15
C TYR A 47 -5.71 7.21 -9.40
N PHE A 48 -6.86 7.69 -8.95
CA PHE A 48 -7.82 6.86 -8.22
C PHE A 48 -8.45 5.78 -9.12
N GLN A 49 -8.74 6.10 -10.38
CA GLN A 49 -9.22 5.11 -11.35
C GLN A 49 -8.17 4.03 -11.58
N SER A 50 -6.88 4.38 -11.69
CA SER A 50 -5.79 3.41 -11.80
C SER A 50 -5.79 2.44 -10.62
N ARG A 51 -5.86 2.97 -9.39
CA ARG A 51 -5.92 2.16 -8.16
C ARG A 51 -7.12 1.22 -8.16
N PHE A 52 -8.30 1.73 -8.51
CA PHE A 52 -9.50 0.92 -8.57
C PHE A 52 -9.37 -0.22 -9.59
N LYS A 53 -8.91 0.09 -10.81
CA LYS A 53 -8.69 -0.92 -11.86
C LYS A 53 -7.65 -1.95 -11.46
N GLN A 54 -6.58 -1.54 -10.79
CA GLN A 54 -5.56 -2.45 -10.27
C GLN A 54 -6.16 -3.43 -9.23
N ASN A 55 -6.95 -2.93 -8.28
CA ASN A 55 -7.60 -3.77 -7.28
C ASN A 55 -8.62 -4.76 -7.88
N LEU A 56 -9.22 -4.43 -9.03
CA LEU A 56 -10.09 -5.35 -9.77
C LEU A 56 -9.31 -6.34 -10.66
N GLY A 57 -7.98 -6.23 -10.74
CA GLY A 57 -7.14 -7.06 -11.60
C GLY A 57 -7.07 -6.62 -13.06
N ASN A 58 -7.59 -5.43 -13.39
CA ASN A 58 -7.53 -4.84 -14.73
C ASN A 58 -6.20 -4.10 -14.95
N HIS A 59 -5.09 -4.85 -14.97
CA HIS A 59 -3.72 -4.32 -14.97
C HIS A 59 -3.41 -3.38 -16.14
N ASN A 60 -3.83 -3.73 -17.36
CA ASN A 60 -3.55 -2.92 -18.56
C ASN A 60 -4.21 -1.54 -18.48
N GLU A 61 -5.48 -1.50 -18.05
CA GLU A 61 -6.21 -0.24 -17.86
C GLU A 61 -5.60 0.57 -16.71
N ALA A 62 -5.23 -0.09 -15.61
CA ALA A 62 -4.56 0.55 -14.49
C ALA A 62 -3.25 1.22 -14.90
N LEU A 63 -2.47 0.59 -15.78
CA LEU A 63 -1.20 1.14 -16.28
C LEU A 63 -1.43 2.39 -17.12
N GLN A 64 -2.35 2.34 -18.08
CA GLN A 64 -2.69 3.49 -18.92
C GLN A 64 -3.13 4.69 -18.09
N LEU A 65 -3.97 4.44 -17.08
CA LEU A 65 -4.46 5.48 -16.17
C LEU A 65 -3.34 6.05 -15.27
N ALA A 66 -2.43 5.21 -14.78
CA ALA A 66 -1.29 5.66 -13.98
C ALA A 66 -0.32 6.52 -14.82
N GLU A 67 -0.04 6.11 -16.06
CA GLU A 67 0.77 6.89 -16.99
C GLU A 67 0.12 8.23 -17.32
N ALA A 68 -1.20 8.23 -17.54
CA ALA A 68 -1.97 9.45 -17.76
C ALA A 68 -1.93 10.39 -16.55
N ALA A 69 -2.03 9.87 -15.33
CA ALA A 69 -1.94 10.67 -14.09
C ALA A 69 -0.58 11.36 -13.96
N VAL A 70 0.53 10.62 -14.15
CA VAL A 70 1.89 11.19 -14.12
C VAL A 70 2.11 12.21 -15.24
N LYS A 71 1.56 11.95 -16.43
CA LYS A 71 1.64 12.89 -17.57
C LYS A 71 0.85 14.17 -17.30
N ALA A 72 -0.32 14.07 -16.66
CA ALA A 72 -1.15 15.20 -16.31
C ALA A 72 -0.49 16.06 -15.24
N ASN A 73 0.11 15.45 -14.21
CA ASN A 73 0.96 16.15 -13.26
C ASN A 73 2.06 15.25 -12.67
N SER A 74 3.32 15.58 -12.96
CA SER A 74 4.49 14.84 -12.47
C SER A 74 5.05 15.34 -11.12
N LYS A 75 4.34 16.23 -10.42
CA LYS A 75 4.80 16.84 -9.16
C LYS A 75 4.21 16.20 -7.91
N LYS A 76 3.35 15.18 -8.04
CA LYS A 76 2.75 14.46 -6.91
C LYS A 76 3.41 13.10 -6.75
N ALA A 77 3.99 12.83 -5.58
CA ALA A 77 4.67 11.56 -5.32
C ALA A 77 3.72 10.36 -5.46
N ALA A 78 2.45 10.53 -5.08
CA ALA A 78 1.42 9.49 -5.14
C ALA A 78 1.23 8.91 -6.56
N TYR A 79 1.35 9.73 -7.62
CA TYR A 79 1.13 9.26 -8.98
C TYR A 79 2.31 8.40 -9.48
N HIS A 80 3.53 8.84 -9.17
CA HIS A 80 4.73 8.04 -9.42
C HIS A 80 4.72 6.72 -8.64
N LEU A 81 4.27 6.72 -7.38
CA LEU A 81 4.10 5.49 -6.60
C LEU A 81 3.08 4.54 -7.22
N GLN A 82 1.95 5.07 -7.71
CA GLN A 82 0.95 4.25 -8.37
C GLN A 82 1.49 3.61 -9.65
N LEU A 83 2.19 4.39 -10.48
CA LEU A 83 2.81 3.88 -11.69
C LEU A 83 3.85 2.79 -11.37
N ALA A 84 4.70 3.01 -10.36
CA ALA A 84 5.65 2.01 -9.89
C ALA A 84 4.97 0.72 -9.40
N SER A 85 3.84 0.85 -8.68
CA SER A 85 3.06 -0.29 -8.19
C SER A 85 2.50 -1.13 -9.34
N VAL A 86 1.83 -0.51 -10.31
CA VAL A 86 1.25 -1.22 -11.46
C VAL A 86 2.33 -1.88 -12.32
N LEU A 87 3.45 -1.20 -12.54
CA LEU A 87 4.59 -1.76 -13.27
C LEU A 87 5.20 -2.98 -12.55
N SER A 88 5.18 -2.99 -11.22
CA SER A 88 5.72 -4.09 -10.43
C SER A 88 4.93 -5.39 -10.65
N GLU A 89 3.61 -5.32 -10.85
CA GLU A 89 2.79 -6.48 -11.17
C GLU A 89 3.13 -7.07 -12.55
N GLU A 90 3.42 -6.22 -13.54
CA GLU A 90 3.87 -6.66 -14.87
C GLU A 90 5.17 -7.48 -14.79
N THR A 91 6.04 -7.18 -13.81
CA THR A 91 7.31 -7.92 -13.66
C THR A 91 7.09 -9.40 -13.35
N ASN A 92 6.01 -9.79 -12.66
CA ASN A 92 5.78 -11.17 -12.27
C ASN A 92 5.63 -12.11 -13.48
N HIS A 93 5.09 -11.60 -14.59
CA HIS A 93 4.80 -12.38 -15.79
C HIS A 93 5.77 -12.09 -16.95
N ALA A 94 6.66 -11.11 -16.79
CA ALA A 94 7.59 -10.69 -17.84
C ALA A 94 8.78 -11.66 -18.03
N LYS A 95 9.26 -11.76 -19.28
CA LYS A 95 10.54 -12.42 -19.62
C LYS A 95 11.72 -11.64 -19.05
N PHE A 96 12.87 -12.30 -18.89
CA PHE A 96 14.06 -11.75 -18.24
C PHE A 96 14.49 -10.36 -18.73
N PHE A 97 14.65 -10.16 -20.04
CA PHE A 97 15.04 -8.85 -20.60
C PHE A 97 14.02 -7.74 -20.31
N ARG A 98 12.73 -8.08 -20.35
CA ARG A 98 11.65 -7.13 -20.02
C ARG A 98 11.65 -6.79 -18.53
N LYS A 99 11.90 -7.76 -17.64
CA LYS A 99 12.06 -7.54 -16.19
C LYS A 99 13.13 -6.50 -15.87
N ILE A 100 14.27 -6.53 -16.58
CA ILE A 100 15.36 -5.56 -16.38
C ILE A 100 14.89 -4.14 -16.75
N SER A 101 14.23 -3.99 -17.89
CA SER A 101 13.71 -2.68 -18.33
C SER A 101 12.65 -2.15 -17.37
N LEU A 102 11.72 -3.01 -16.95
CA LEU A 102 10.70 -2.66 -15.96
C LEU A 102 11.31 -2.27 -14.61
N ALA A 103 12.30 -3.02 -14.11
CA ALA A 103 12.98 -2.70 -12.85
C ALA A 103 13.62 -1.30 -12.90
N LYS A 104 14.29 -0.94 -13.99
CA LYS A 104 14.84 0.41 -14.17
C LYS A 104 13.75 1.49 -14.15
N ARG A 105 12.63 1.24 -14.83
CA ARG A 105 11.50 2.18 -14.86
C ARG A 105 10.88 2.35 -13.47
N ILE A 106 10.58 1.25 -12.78
CA ILE A 106 10.05 1.23 -11.41
C ILE A 106 10.96 2.05 -10.48
N ARG A 107 12.27 1.79 -10.54
CA ARG A 107 13.24 2.53 -9.72
C ARG A 107 13.21 4.03 -10.00
N ALA A 108 13.15 4.45 -11.26
CA ALA A 108 13.12 5.86 -11.62
C ALA A 108 11.85 6.55 -11.09
N GLU A 109 10.70 5.89 -11.17
CA GLU A 109 9.44 6.40 -10.60
C GLU A 109 9.52 6.52 -9.07
N LEU A 110 10.05 5.51 -8.38
CA LEU A 110 10.24 5.53 -6.92
C LEU A 110 11.23 6.61 -6.47
N GLU A 111 12.36 6.77 -7.17
CA GLU A 111 13.33 7.82 -6.89
C GLU A 111 12.73 9.22 -7.10
N THR A 112 11.89 9.38 -8.13
CA THR A 112 11.15 10.64 -8.36
C THR A 112 10.16 10.90 -7.23
N ALA A 113 9.37 9.90 -6.84
CA ALA A 113 8.44 10.02 -5.72
C ALA A 113 9.15 10.41 -4.41
N LEU A 114 10.26 9.75 -4.10
CA LEU A 114 11.05 10.06 -2.91
C LEU A 114 11.68 11.45 -2.96
N LYS A 115 12.10 11.92 -4.14
CA LYS A 115 12.60 13.29 -4.31
C LYS A 115 11.52 14.33 -4.05
N LEU A 116 10.29 14.08 -4.48
CA LEU A 116 9.16 14.97 -4.27
C LEU A 116 8.74 15.00 -2.79
N GLU A 117 8.72 13.84 -2.13
CA GLU A 117 8.31 13.73 -0.72
C GLU A 117 9.29 12.85 0.09
N PRO A 118 10.45 13.40 0.51
CA PRO A 118 11.52 12.63 1.17
C PRO A 118 11.11 12.01 2.52
N ALA A 119 10.15 12.62 3.20
CA ALA A 119 9.64 12.16 4.49
C ALA A 119 8.32 11.40 4.39
N ASN A 120 7.86 11.02 3.18
CA ASN A 120 6.65 10.22 3.02
C ASN A 120 6.95 8.73 3.28
N PRO A 121 6.31 8.10 4.29
CA PRO A 121 6.47 6.67 4.57
C PRO A 121 6.22 5.75 3.37
N ASN A 122 5.29 6.09 2.48
CA ASN A 122 4.96 5.28 1.30
C ASN A 122 6.08 5.33 0.25
N CYS A 123 6.76 6.47 0.09
CA CYS A 123 7.93 6.59 -0.79
C CYS A 123 9.10 5.74 -0.28
N LEU A 124 9.38 5.84 1.02
CA LEU A 124 10.40 5.04 1.67
C LEU A 124 10.07 3.54 1.59
N PHE A 125 8.80 3.17 1.77
CA PHE A 125 8.34 1.78 1.66
C PHE A 125 8.49 1.24 0.24
N GLY A 126 8.18 2.04 -0.79
CA GLY A 126 8.40 1.66 -2.17
C GLY A 126 9.88 1.35 -2.46
N MET A 127 10.79 2.22 -2.00
CA MET A 127 12.25 2.00 -2.12
C MET A 127 12.72 0.79 -1.32
N MET A 128 12.19 0.59 -0.11
CA MET A 128 12.46 -0.61 0.69
C MET A 128 12.12 -1.88 -0.09
N MET A 129 10.91 -1.96 -0.63
CA MET A 129 10.43 -3.12 -1.39
C MET A 129 11.21 -3.33 -2.68
N TYR A 130 11.62 -2.26 -3.37
CA TYR A 130 12.48 -2.36 -4.54
C TYR A 130 13.83 -3.00 -4.20
N TYR A 131 14.47 -2.51 -3.13
CA TYR A 131 15.78 -3.01 -2.70
C TYR A 131 15.72 -4.47 -2.20
N GLU A 132 14.65 -4.86 -1.53
CA GLU A 132 14.47 -6.22 -1.03
C GLU A 132 14.18 -7.23 -2.16
N GLN A 133 13.32 -6.86 -3.12
CA GLN A 133 12.87 -7.80 -4.15
C GLN A 133 13.76 -7.86 -5.39
N SER A 134 14.55 -6.82 -5.65
CA SER A 134 15.43 -6.79 -6.81
C SER A 134 16.66 -7.70 -6.61
N PRO A 135 17.09 -8.44 -7.63
CA PRO A 135 18.40 -9.10 -7.60
C PRO A 135 19.53 -8.08 -7.37
N ALA A 136 20.61 -8.52 -6.71
CA ALA A 136 21.79 -7.67 -6.46
C ALA A 136 22.36 -7.05 -7.76
N MET A 137 22.39 -7.82 -8.86
CA MET A 137 22.83 -7.33 -10.17
C MET A 137 21.95 -6.18 -10.73
N LEU A 138 20.69 -6.10 -10.31
CA LEU A 138 19.75 -5.04 -10.69
C LEU A 138 19.64 -3.92 -9.64
N GLY A 139 20.57 -3.93 -8.67
CA GLY A 139 20.69 -2.90 -7.64
C GLY A 139 19.92 -3.19 -6.35
N GLY A 140 19.46 -4.42 -6.12
CA GLY A 140 18.92 -4.84 -4.83
C GLY A 140 19.97 -4.83 -3.71
N SER A 141 19.52 -4.61 -2.47
CA SER A 141 20.37 -4.66 -1.26
C SER A 141 19.48 -4.77 -0.02
N LYS A 142 19.63 -5.87 0.71
CA LYS A 142 18.88 -6.10 1.95
C LYS A 142 19.22 -5.04 3.00
N GLU A 143 20.49 -4.67 3.09
CA GLU A 143 20.98 -3.65 4.02
C GLU A 143 20.26 -2.32 3.78
N LYS A 144 20.12 -1.92 2.51
CA LYS A 144 19.36 -0.71 2.15
C LYS A 144 17.87 -0.86 2.47
N ALA A 145 17.27 -2.02 2.19
CA ALA A 145 15.87 -2.26 2.54
C ALA A 145 15.62 -2.06 4.05
N HIS A 146 16.46 -2.65 4.90
CA HIS A 146 16.41 -2.45 6.36
C HIS A 146 16.66 -0.99 6.77
N GLN A 147 17.56 -0.27 6.09
CA GLN A 147 17.77 1.17 6.33
C GLN A 147 16.50 2.00 6.05
N PHE A 148 15.77 1.70 4.96
CA PHE A 148 14.51 2.38 4.65
C PHE A 148 13.42 2.05 5.68
N ALA A 149 13.29 0.79 6.10
CA ALA A 149 12.38 0.41 7.19
C ALA A 149 12.66 1.22 8.49
N ASN A 150 13.94 1.39 8.84
CA ASN A 150 14.33 2.20 9.98
C ASN A 150 14.03 3.70 9.79
N GLN A 151 14.16 4.23 8.58
CA GLN A 151 13.76 5.61 8.28
C GLN A 151 12.25 5.81 8.44
N ILE A 152 11.44 4.85 7.96
CA ILE A 152 9.99 4.85 8.17
C ILE A 152 9.69 4.91 9.67
N GLY A 153 10.33 4.05 10.48
CA GLY A 153 10.11 4.03 11.94
C GLY A 153 10.49 5.31 12.69
N LYS A 154 11.38 6.13 12.13
CA LYS A 154 11.70 7.47 12.67
C LYS A 154 10.61 8.49 12.39
N ILE A 155 9.84 8.31 11.32
CA ILE A 155 8.74 9.20 10.90
C ILE A 155 7.43 8.74 11.55
N ASP A 156 7.15 7.44 11.45
CA ASP A 156 5.94 6.79 11.95
C ASP A 156 6.34 5.42 12.51
N ARG A 157 6.28 5.29 13.84
CA ARG A 157 6.68 4.06 14.54
C ARG A 157 5.83 2.87 14.15
N SER A 158 4.51 3.05 13.99
CA SER A 158 3.60 1.97 13.63
C SER A 158 3.95 1.41 12.25
N LYS A 159 4.10 2.30 11.26
CA LYS A 159 4.52 1.93 9.90
C LYS A 159 5.94 1.36 9.87
N GLY A 160 6.84 1.82 10.75
CA GLY A 160 8.18 1.26 10.87
C GLY A 160 8.16 -0.21 11.27
N TYR A 161 7.36 -0.56 12.28
CA TYR A 161 7.18 -1.95 12.68
C TYR A 161 6.51 -2.80 11.58
N LEU A 162 5.51 -2.25 10.87
CA LEU A 162 4.91 -2.94 9.72
C LEU A 162 5.90 -3.16 8.58
N ALA A 163 6.77 -2.19 8.31
CA ALA A 163 7.83 -2.31 7.31
C ALA A 163 8.84 -3.41 7.69
N GLN A 164 9.25 -3.45 8.97
CA GLN A 164 10.10 -4.52 9.50
C GLN A 164 9.43 -5.89 9.41
N ALA A 165 8.14 -5.99 9.76
CA ALA A 165 7.37 -7.23 9.63
C ALA A 165 7.32 -7.70 8.17
N GLN A 166 7.14 -6.77 7.23
CA GLN A 166 7.13 -7.08 5.80
C GLN A 166 8.49 -7.64 5.33
N LEU A 167 9.62 -7.06 5.76
CA LEU A 167 10.95 -7.59 5.46
C LEU A 167 11.15 -8.98 6.08
N ALA A 168 10.78 -9.16 7.35
CA ALA A 168 10.88 -10.46 8.03
C ALA A 168 10.09 -11.56 7.30
N ARG A 169 8.90 -11.24 6.77
CA ARG A 169 8.09 -12.15 5.95
C ARG A 169 8.80 -12.54 4.64
N ILE A 170 9.36 -11.57 3.92
CA ILE A 170 10.06 -11.84 2.65
C ILE A 170 11.31 -12.68 2.90
N GLU A 171 12.04 -12.39 3.97
CA GLU A 171 13.22 -13.12 4.41
C GLU A 171 12.91 -14.48 5.06
N LYS A 172 11.62 -14.82 5.24
CA LYS A 172 11.13 -16.05 5.91
C LYS A 172 11.61 -16.19 7.35
N LYS A 173 11.83 -15.08 8.04
CA LYS A 173 12.18 -15.00 9.47
C LYS A 173 10.92 -14.86 10.31
N ASN A 174 10.17 -15.94 10.46
CA ASN A 174 8.83 -15.90 11.06
C ASN A 174 8.81 -15.78 12.60
N GLY A 175 9.96 -15.90 13.28
CA GLY A 175 10.03 -16.01 14.74
C GLY A 175 9.45 -14.83 15.53
N ASP A 176 9.45 -13.62 14.95
CA ASP A 176 9.14 -12.37 15.67
C ASP A 176 8.01 -11.55 15.02
N LEU A 177 7.19 -12.14 14.14
CA LEU A 177 6.13 -11.41 13.43
C LEU A 177 5.00 -10.93 14.37
N GLU A 178 4.61 -11.75 15.35
CA GLU A 178 3.59 -11.38 16.35
C GLU A 178 4.03 -10.14 17.14
N ASP A 179 5.28 -10.12 17.61
CA ASP A 179 5.85 -9.00 18.38
C ASP A 179 5.90 -7.72 17.54
N LEU A 180 6.30 -7.80 16.27
CA LEU A 180 6.30 -6.65 15.36
C LEU A 180 4.89 -6.09 15.13
N TYR A 181 3.89 -6.94 14.91
CA TYR A 181 2.51 -6.48 14.74
C TYR A 181 1.90 -5.92 16.04
N LEU A 182 2.21 -6.51 17.19
CA LEU A 182 1.82 -5.96 18.48
C LEU A 182 2.45 -4.60 18.73
N LYS A 183 3.75 -4.43 18.45
CA LYS A 183 4.45 -3.15 18.55
C LYS A 183 3.88 -2.11 17.58
N ALA A 184 3.52 -2.51 16.36
CA ALA A 184 2.85 -1.65 15.39
C ALA A 184 1.51 -1.12 15.94
N PHE A 185 0.68 -2.02 16.49
CA PHE A 185 -0.60 -1.67 17.07
C PHE A 185 -0.46 -0.82 18.34
N GLN A 186 0.50 -1.12 19.21
CA GLN A 186 0.76 -0.32 20.42
C GLN A 186 1.27 1.09 20.08
N ALA A 187 2.05 1.23 19.01
CA ALA A 187 2.56 2.52 18.56
C ALA A 187 1.46 3.43 18.00
N ASP A 188 0.44 2.83 17.35
CA ASP A 188 -0.76 3.53 16.92
C ASP A 188 -1.97 2.57 16.93
N PRO A 189 -2.78 2.59 18.01
CA PRO A 189 -3.97 1.74 18.11
C PRO A 189 -5.09 2.12 17.13
N THR A 190 -5.02 3.29 16.48
CA THR A 190 -6.01 3.75 15.49
C THR A 190 -5.65 3.36 14.06
N SER A 191 -4.43 2.87 13.85
CA SER A 191 -3.95 2.39 12.56
C SER A 191 -4.72 1.14 12.12
N LEU A 192 -5.54 1.30 11.09
CA LEU A 192 -6.26 0.19 10.46
C LEU A 192 -5.30 -0.85 9.89
N ASP A 193 -4.17 -0.42 9.33
CA ASP A 193 -3.15 -1.33 8.77
C ASP A 193 -2.51 -2.18 9.87
N ALA A 194 -2.21 -1.59 11.02
CA ALA A 194 -1.65 -2.33 12.17
C ALA A 194 -2.66 -3.31 12.74
N LEU A 195 -3.91 -2.87 12.93
CA LEU A 195 -4.99 -3.73 13.40
C LEU A 195 -5.25 -4.90 12.44
N ALA A 196 -5.35 -4.62 11.13
CA ALA A 196 -5.59 -5.62 10.10
C ALA A 196 -4.44 -6.63 10.01
N SER A 197 -3.19 -6.16 10.12
CA SER A 197 -2.00 -7.03 10.08
C SER A 197 -1.96 -7.97 11.29
N LEU A 198 -2.22 -7.46 12.49
CA LEU A 198 -2.27 -8.25 13.72
C LEU A 198 -3.43 -9.26 13.70
N ALA A 199 -4.63 -8.81 13.34
CA ALA A 199 -5.80 -9.67 13.22
C ALA A 199 -5.58 -10.77 12.17
N GLY A 200 -5.02 -10.40 11.01
CA GLY A 200 -4.69 -11.35 9.94
C GLY A 200 -3.66 -12.39 10.38
N PHE A 201 -2.63 -11.97 11.15
CA PHE A 201 -1.66 -12.89 11.74
C PHE A 201 -2.36 -13.92 12.64
N TYR A 202 -3.16 -13.50 13.61
CA TYR A 202 -3.86 -14.41 14.51
C TYR A 202 -4.90 -15.31 13.82
N ALA A 203 -5.56 -14.81 12.77
CA ALA A 203 -6.49 -15.61 11.99
C ALA A 203 -5.77 -16.70 11.17
N SER A 204 -4.57 -16.42 10.67
CA SER A 204 -3.78 -17.34 9.83
C SER A 204 -2.97 -18.36 10.63
N GLU A 205 -2.41 -17.96 11.77
CA GLU A 205 -1.55 -18.81 12.60
C GLU A 205 -2.32 -19.52 13.71
N GLY A 206 -3.53 -19.03 14.06
CA GLY A 206 -4.37 -19.55 15.13
C GLY A 206 -3.67 -19.55 16.51
N PRO A 207 -4.40 -19.70 17.62
CA PRO A 207 -3.75 -19.86 18.92
C PRO A 207 -3.07 -21.24 18.99
N LYS A 208 -1.76 -21.32 18.71
CA LYS A 208 -0.93 -22.43 19.22
C LYS A 208 -0.60 -22.28 20.71
N LYS A 209 -0.94 -21.16 21.32
CA LYS A 209 -0.97 -20.98 22.79
C LYS A 209 -2.41 -20.81 23.27
N LYS A 210 -2.86 -21.73 24.13
CA LYS A 210 -4.11 -21.65 24.89
C LYS A 210 -4.10 -20.36 25.73
N TYR A 211 -4.73 -19.29 25.24
CA TYR A 211 -5.05 -18.15 26.08
C TYR A 211 -6.25 -18.53 26.94
N ASN A 212 -5.99 -18.83 28.21
CA ASN A 212 -7.02 -19.14 29.19
C ASN A 212 -7.58 -17.82 29.73
N PHE A 213 -8.72 -17.38 29.20
CA PHE A 213 -9.41 -16.14 29.62
C PHE A 213 -10.12 -16.29 30.98
N ALA A 214 -9.76 -17.29 31.79
CA ALA A 214 -10.50 -17.67 32.99
C ALA A 214 -10.16 -16.88 34.27
N ASN A 215 -9.45 -15.76 34.20
CA ASN A 215 -9.22 -14.89 35.38
C ASN A 215 -9.28 -13.41 34.99
N ARG A 216 -10.49 -12.85 34.99
CA ARG A 216 -10.77 -11.44 35.28
C ARG A 216 -12.03 -11.34 36.10
#